data_AF-A0A7C9DBP7-F1
#
_entry.id   AF-A0A7C9DBP7-F1
#
_cell.length_a   1.000
_cell.length_b   1.000
_cell.length_c   1.000
_cell.angle_alpha   90.00
_cell.angle_beta   90.00
_cell.angle_gamma   90.00
#
_symmetry.space_group_name_H-M   'P 1'
#
loop_
_entity.id
_entity.type
_entity.pdbx_description
1 polymer ?
#
loop_
_entity_poly.entity_id
_entity_poly.type
_entity_poly.pdbx_seq_one_letter_code
_entity_poly.pdbx_strand_id
1 'polypeptide(L)'
;KFSPLPQQQMNKMEKKARGGNGIHVIVFPFPVQGHINPMLQFSKQLASRGLRVTFATTSSFATKITPFSSNSTTIETILDGVFETTPTGTIDAYMKRFNDFAPHRLTQLIEKKLILKDCVRCLVYDSVLPWGHDIARKFGIYGAPYFTQSCLVNLMYYQVHHGVLSAPIEEETSFGVDGMPVMEARDVPSFVGKIGL
;
A
#
# COMPACT_ATOMS: atom_id res chain seq x y z
N LYS A 1 0.79 -36.46 -2.26
CA LYS A 1 -0.70 -36.37 -2.32
C LYS A 1 -1.16 -35.72 -1.03
N PHE A 2 -1.61 -34.46 -1.09
CA PHE A 2 -2.20 -33.80 0.08
C PHE A 2 -3.63 -34.31 0.24
N SER A 3 -3.89 -35.05 1.32
CA SER A 3 -5.23 -35.48 1.68
C SER A 3 -5.99 -34.28 2.27
N PRO A 4 -7.23 -34.00 1.85
CA PRO A 4 -8.03 -32.94 2.45
C PRO A 4 -8.26 -33.22 3.94
N LEU A 5 -8.21 -32.16 4.76
CA LEU A 5 -8.46 -32.28 6.19
C LEU A 5 -9.92 -32.72 6.44
N PRO A 6 -10.19 -33.50 7.51
CA PRO A 6 -11.54 -33.94 7.83
C PRO A 6 -12.51 -32.77 8.00
N GLN A 7 -13.73 -32.90 7.48
CA GLN A 7 -14.78 -31.87 7.50
C GLN A 7 -15.07 -31.33 8.92
N GLN A 8 -14.94 -32.17 9.95
CA GLN A 8 -15.09 -31.74 11.34
C GLN A 8 -13.99 -30.77 11.78
N GLN A 9 -12.77 -30.92 11.27
CA GLN A 9 -11.64 -30.03 11.55
C GLN A 9 -11.78 -28.71 10.79
N MET A 10 -12.32 -28.75 9.55
CA MET A 10 -12.74 -27.56 8.80
C MET A 10 -13.84 -26.80 9.54
N ASN A 11 -14.91 -27.48 9.95
CA ASN A 11 -16.03 -26.86 10.66
C ASN A 11 -15.61 -26.31 12.04
N LYS A 12 -14.60 -26.90 12.69
CA LYS A 12 -14.02 -26.41 13.96
C LYS A 12 -13.12 -25.18 13.74
N MET A 13 -12.40 -25.10 12.63
CA MET A 13 -11.69 -23.89 12.20
C MET A 13 -12.66 -22.77 11.81
N GLU A 14 -13.74 -23.09 11.09
CA GLU A 14 -14.79 -22.13 10.74
C GLU A 14 -15.57 -21.63 11.97
N LYS A 15 -15.89 -22.51 12.93
CA LYS A 15 -16.49 -22.09 14.21
C LYS A 15 -15.53 -21.27 15.07
N LYS A 16 -14.23 -21.55 15.05
CA LYS A 16 -13.21 -20.73 15.72
C LYS A 16 -13.03 -19.35 15.06
N ALA A 17 -13.20 -19.26 13.74
CA ALA A 17 -13.25 -17.99 13.02
C ALA A 17 -14.54 -17.18 13.29
N ARG A 18 -15.65 -17.86 13.60
CA ARG A 18 -16.97 -17.24 13.87
C ARG A 18 -17.20 -16.84 15.33
N GLY A 19 -16.36 -17.25 16.27
CA GLY A 19 -16.49 -16.96 17.70
C GLY A 19 -15.30 -16.19 18.27
N GLY A 20 -15.25 -14.87 18.01
CA GLY A 20 -14.25 -13.95 18.59
C GLY A 20 -13.14 -13.54 17.61
N ASN A 21 -13.35 -12.41 16.94
CA ASN A 21 -12.37 -11.62 16.18
C ASN A 21 -11.56 -12.33 15.07
N GLY A 22 -12.15 -12.41 13.87
CA GLY A 22 -11.41 -12.70 12.65
C GLY A 22 -10.23 -11.74 12.44
N ILE A 23 -9.16 -12.25 11.82
CA ILE A 23 -7.96 -11.47 11.49
C ILE A 23 -8.35 -10.23 10.68
N HIS A 24 -7.87 -9.07 11.12
CA HIS A 24 -8.12 -7.79 10.47
C HIS A 24 -6.85 -7.24 9.82
N VAL A 25 -6.98 -6.92 8.53
CA VAL A 25 -5.95 -6.31 7.71
C VAL A 25 -6.35 -4.88 7.39
N ILE A 26 -5.44 -3.94 7.59
CA ILE A 26 -5.56 -2.57 7.09
C ILE A 26 -4.77 -2.49 5.79
N VAL A 27 -5.37 -1.93 4.74
CA VAL A 27 -4.76 -1.73 3.43
C VAL A 27 -4.69 -0.24 3.16
N PHE A 28 -3.48 0.29 2.91
CA PHE A 28 -3.23 1.71 2.69
C PHE A 28 -2.47 1.94 1.37
N PRO A 29 -3.15 2.34 0.28
CA PRO A 29 -2.54 2.61 -1.01
C PRO A 29 -1.90 4.01 -1.08
N PHE A 30 -0.99 4.20 -2.02
CA PHE A 30 -0.59 5.53 -2.47
C PHE A 30 -1.78 6.23 -3.15
N PRO A 31 -2.07 7.53 -2.89
CA PRO A 31 -3.32 8.18 -3.30
C PRO A 31 -3.34 8.59 -4.78
N VAL A 32 -3.18 7.61 -5.67
CA VAL A 32 -3.39 7.77 -7.11
C VAL A 32 -4.04 6.52 -7.68
N GLN A 33 -4.85 6.66 -8.72
CA GLN A 33 -5.71 5.59 -9.23
C GLN A 33 -4.94 4.31 -9.62
N GLY A 34 -3.75 4.47 -10.22
CA GLY A 34 -2.89 3.34 -10.61
C GLY A 34 -2.46 2.45 -9.44
N HIS A 35 -2.45 2.99 -8.22
CA HIS A 35 -2.10 2.28 -6.99
C HIS A 35 -3.34 1.81 -6.22
N ILE A 36 -4.36 2.68 -6.13
CA ILE A 36 -5.62 2.41 -5.44
C ILE A 36 -6.33 1.18 -6.04
N ASN A 37 -6.47 1.12 -7.36
CA ASN A 37 -7.29 0.08 -8.00
C ASN A 37 -6.75 -1.35 -7.78
N PRO A 38 -5.45 -1.64 -8.00
CA PRO A 38 -4.90 -2.97 -7.67
C PRO A 38 -5.07 -3.34 -6.21
N MET A 39 -4.80 -2.42 -5.27
CA MET A 39 -4.91 -2.69 -3.84
C MET A 39 -6.38 -2.85 -3.39
N LEU A 40 -7.32 -2.20 -4.07
CA LEU A 40 -8.76 -2.40 -3.87
C LEU A 40 -9.19 -3.81 -4.29
N GLN A 41 -8.71 -4.30 -5.43
CA GLN A 41 -8.98 -5.67 -5.89
C GLN A 41 -8.33 -6.70 -4.97
N PHE A 42 -7.10 -6.45 -4.53
CA PHE A 42 -6.44 -7.26 -3.51
C PHE A 42 -7.27 -7.32 -2.21
N SER A 43 -7.82 -6.19 -1.77
CA SER A 43 -8.68 -6.11 -0.58
C SER A 43 -9.94 -6.96 -0.72
N LYS A 44 -10.60 -6.94 -1.89
CA LYS A 44 -11.73 -7.84 -2.20
C LYS A 44 -11.34 -9.31 -2.10
N GLN A 45 -10.15 -9.67 -2.56
CA GLN A 45 -9.62 -11.03 -2.52
C GLN A 45 -9.22 -11.48 -1.10
N LEU A 46 -8.86 -10.55 -0.20
CA LEU A 46 -8.68 -10.87 1.22
C LEU A 46 -10.03 -11.10 1.89
N ALA A 47 -11.01 -10.23 1.63
CA ALA A 47 -12.35 -10.33 2.18
C ALA A 47 -13.08 -11.62 1.75
N SER A 48 -12.93 -12.02 0.48
CA SER A 48 -13.50 -13.29 -0.03
C SER A 48 -12.95 -14.53 0.67
N ARG A 49 -11.77 -14.43 1.30
CA ARG A 49 -11.14 -15.49 2.10
C ARG A 49 -11.48 -15.43 3.60
N GLY A 50 -12.44 -14.58 3.98
CA GLY A 50 -12.93 -14.46 5.36
C GLY A 50 -12.10 -13.54 6.25
N LEU A 51 -11.16 -12.77 5.69
CA LEU A 51 -10.44 -11.73 6.43
C LEU A 51 -11.31 -10.47 6.55
N ARG A 52 -11.23 -9.80 7.69
CA ARG A 52 -11.75 -8.45 7.81
C ARG A 52 -10.75 -7.49 7.16
N VAL A 53 -11.25 -6.54 6.38
CA VAL A 53 -10.42 -5.56 5.68
C VAL A 53 -10.90 -4.15 5.98
N THR A 54 -9.97 -3.28 6.37
CA THR A 54 -10.16 -1.83 6.31
C THR A 54 -9.32 -1.28 5.18
N PHE A 55 -9.97 -0.78 4.14
CA PHE A 55 -9.32 -0.03 3.08
C PHE A 55 -9.24 1.43 3.51
N ALA A 56 -8.05 1.87 3.91
CA ALA A 56 -7.81 3.23 4.34
C ALA A 56 -7.41 4.09 3.12
N THR A 57 -8.24 5.05 2.76
CA THR A 57 -8.00 5.97 1.62
C THR A 57 -7.88 7.41 2.12
N THR A 58 -7.36 8.31 1.29
CA THR A 58 -7.37 9.73 1.62
C THR A 58 -8.67 10.41 1.22
N SER A 59 -8.99 11.53 1.89
CA SER A 59 -10.19 12.35 1.62
C SER A 59 -10.31 12.78 0.16
N SER A 60 -9.21 13.13 -0.48
CA SER A 60 -9.20 13.55 -1.90
C SER A 60 -9.57 12.44 -2.89
N PHE A 61 -9.51 11.18 -2.47
CA PHE A 61 -9.78 10.03 -3.33
C PHE A 61 -10.94 9.15 -2.84
N ALA A 62 -11.51 9.45 -1.68
CA ALA A 62 -12.64 8.72 -1.12
C ALA A 62 -13.86 8.69 -2.06
N THR A 63 -14.17 9.82 -2.72
CA THR A 63 -15.30 9.92 -3.67
C THR A 63 -15.06 9.18 -4.98
N LYS A 64 -13.80 8.85 -5.30
CA LYS A 64 -13.41 8.14 -6.53
C LYS A 64 -13.43 6.63 -6.36
N ILE A 65 -13.55 6.14 -5.13
CA ILE A 65 -13.63 4.70 -4.85
C ILE A 65 -15.09 4.29 -4.93
N THR A 66 -15.40 3.42 -5.88
CA THR A 66 -16.70 2.74 -5.90
C THR A 66 -16.83 1.91 -4.63
N PRO A 67 -17.82 2.18 -3.76
CA PRO A 67 -18.00 1.40 -2.55
C PRO A 67 -18.21 -0.06 -2.93
N PHE A 68 -17.39 -0.96 -2.37
CA PHE A 68 -17.65 -2.39 -2.44
C PHE A 68 -18.05 -2.85 -1.05
N SER A 69 -19.36 -2.94 -0.85
CA SER A 69 -19.93 -3.35 0.42
C SER A 69 -19.89 -4.88 0.50
N SER A 70 -19.14 -5.39 1.47
CA SER A 70 -19.32 -6.75 1.98
C SER A 70 -19.26 -6.66 3.50
N ASN A 71 -19.88 -7.61 4.21
CA ASN A 71 -19.87 -7.65 5.68
C ASN A 71 -18.45 -7.68 6.28
N SER A 72 -17.43 -7.99 5.47
CA SER A 72 -16.03 -8.11 5.89
C SER A 72 -15.15 -6.95 5.43
N THR A 73 -15.68 -5.93 4.75
CA THR A 73 -14.89 -4.78 4.27
C THR A 73 -15.44 -3.45 4.75
N THR A 74 -14.55 -2.57 5.22
CA THR A 74 -14.83 -1.18 5.57
C THR A 74 -13.92 -0.25 4.79
N ILE A 75 -14.45 0.86 4.30
CA ILE A 75 -13.65 1.95 3.73
C ILE A 75 -13.55 3.03 4.81
N GLU A 76 -12.33 3.40 5.20
CA GLU A 76 -12.07 4.47 6.17
C GLU A 76 -11.30 5.58 5.46
N THR A 77 -11.71 6.82 5.70
CA THR A 77 -11.09 7.99 5.08
C THR A 77 -10.18 8.65 6.10
N ILE A 78 -8.91 8.87 5.71
CA ILE A 78 -7.96 9.67 6.46
C ILE A 78 -7.71 11.00 5.78
N LEU A 79 -7.31 12.01 6.55
CA LEU A 79 -6.88 13.30 6.01
C LEU A 79 -5.45 13.19 5.47
N ASP A 80 -5.21 13.74 4.28
CA ASP A 80 -3.91 13.78 3.60
C ASP A 80 -3.30 15.20 3.53
N GLY A 81 -3.88 16.15 4.27
CA GLY A 81 -3.44 17.54 4.24
C GLY A 81 -3.95 18.34 3.05
N VAL A 82 -4.90 17.79 2.28
CA VAL A 82 -5.68 18.53 1.27
C VAL A 82 -7.01 18.98 1.86
N PHE A 83 -7.19 20.29 1.87
CA PHE A 83 -8.40 20.99 2.31
C PHE A 83 -8.98 21.80 1.15
N GLU A 84 -10.26 22.19 1.22
CA GLU A 84 -10.91 23.02 0.17
C GLU A 84 -10.14 24.33 -0.12
N THR A 85 -9.44 24.86 0.89
CA THR A 85 -8.62 26.07 0.80
C THR A 85 -7.20 25.83 0.31
N THR A 86 -6.82 24.57 0.03
CA THR A 86 -5.45 24.24 -0.37
C THR A 86 -5.23 24.69 -1.80
N PRO A 87 -4.28 25.60 -2.06
CA PRO A 87 -3.97 26.03 -3.42
C PRO A 87 -3.52 24.83 -4.26
N THR A 88 -3.88 24.83 -5.54
CA THR A 88 -3.30 23.91 -6.52
C THR A 88 -1.79 24.17 -6.57
N GLY A 89 -1.03 23.33 -5.88
CA GLY A 89 0.43 23.42 -5.81
C GLY A 89 1.11 22.42 -6.74
N THR A 90 2.44 22.44 -6.76
CA THR A 90 3.24 21.42 -7.44
C THR A 90 3.04 20.04 -6.80
N ILE A 91 3.40 18.99 -7.54
CA ILE A 91 3.38 17.61 -7.05
C ILE A 91 4.25 17.50 -5.78
N ASP A 92 5.41 18.14 -5.74
CA ASP A 92 6.30 18.13 -4.57
C ASP A 92 5.65 18.76 -3.33
N ALA A 93 4.92 19.87 -3.52
CA ALA A 93 4.21 20.52 -2.42
C ALA A 93 3.09 19.62 -1.87
N TYR A 94 2.39 18.89 -2.76
CA TYR A 94 1.42 17.87 -2.34
C TYR A 94 2.10 16.73 -1.59
N MET A 95 3.18 16.17 -2.14
CA MET A 95 3.92 15.04 -1.54
C MET A 95 4.49 15.37 -0.16
N LYS A 96 4.98 16.59 0.03
CA LYS A 96 5.44 17.06 1.34
C LYS A 96 4.30 17.05 2.36
N ARG A 97 3.16 17.68 2.03
CA ARG A 97 1.98 17.70 2.91
C ARG A 97 1.45 16.29 3.18
N PHE A 98 1.36 15.46 2.15
CA PHE A 98 0.93 14.08 2.29
C PHE A 98 1.81 13.33 3.29
N ASN A 99 3.14 13.46 3.20
CA ASN A 99 4.08 12.82 4.14
C ASN A 99 4.04 13.43 5.54
N ASP A 100 3.68 14.70 5.70
CA ASP A 100 3.52 15.33 7.02
C ASP A 100 2.23 14.84 7.74
N PHE A 101 1.15 14.57 6.98
CA PHE A 101 -0.17 14.27 7.55
C PHE A 101 -0.53 12.78 7.55
N ALA A 102 -0.36 12.08 6.43
CA ALA A 102 -0.87 10.71 6.25
C ALA A 102 -0.30 9.69 7.26
N PRO A 103 1.01 9.70 7.60
CA PRO A 103 1.56 8.78 8.59
C PRO A 103 0.91 8.95 9.97
N HIS A 104 0.67 10.20 10.38
CA HIS A 104 0.03 10.51 11.65
C HIS A 104 -1.44 10.05 11.66
N ARG A 105 -2.18 10.29 10.58
CA ARG A 105 -3.59 9.87 10.49
C ARG A 105 -3.76 8.36 10.38
N LEU A 106 -2.88 7.68 9.66
CA LEU A 106 -2.89 6.21 9.62
C LEU A 106 -2.58 5.61 10.99
N THR A 107 -1.63 6.20 11.72
CA THR A 107 -1.31 5.83 13.11
C THR A 107 -2.55 5.94 14.01
N GLN A 108 -3.27 7.06 13.95
CA GLN A 108 -4.51 7.26 14.70
C GLN A 108 -5.60 6.25 14.34
N LEU A 109 -5.73 5.90 13.05
CA LEU A 109 -6.67 4.88 12.60
C LEU A 109 -6.33 3.51 13.20
N ILE A 110 -5.06 3.08 13.14
CA ILE A 110 -4.62 1.80 13.71
C ILE A 110 -4.87 1.76 15.23
N GLU A 111 -4.48 2.82 15.94
CA GLU A 111 -4.69 2.94 17.38
C GLU A 111 -6.16 2.83 17.76
N LYS A 112 -7.05 3.56 17.07
CA LYS A 112 -8.50 3.47 17.26
C LYS A 112 -9.01 2.03 17.07
N LYS A 113 -8.58 1.32 16.02
CA LYS A 113 -9.00 -0.07 15.77
C LYS A 113 -8.48 -1.01 16.85
N LEU A 114 -7.24 -0.82 17.33
CA LEU A 114 -6.68 -1.62 18.41
C LEU A 114 -7.45 -1.42 19.74
N ILE A 115 -7.81 -0.17 20.07
CA ILE A 115 -8.63 0.15 21.26
C ILE A 115 -10.01 -0.51 21.17
N LEU A 116 -10.63 -0.50 19.99
CA LEU A 116 -11.90 -1.19 19.72
C LEU A 116 -11.78 -2.73 19.69
N LYS A 117 -10.59 -3.27 19.97
CA LYS A 117 -10.27 -4.69 19.94
C LYS A 117 -10.59 -5.33 18.58
N ASP A 118 -10.37 -4.61 17.48
CA ASP A 118 -10.68 -5.07 16.13
C ASP A 118 -9.71 -6.14 15.56
N CYS A 119 -8.81 -6.71 16.38
CA CYS A 119 -7.82 -7.72 16.00
C CYS A 119 -7.00 -7.38 14.74
N VAL A 120 -6.55 -6.14 14.63
CA VAL A 120 -5.58 -5.74 13.62
C VAL A 120 -4.32 -6.62 13.76
N ARG A 121 -3.90 -7.25 12.67
CA ARG A 121 -2.69 -8.09 12.62
C ARG A 121 -1.73 -7.68 11.53
N CYS A 122 -2.20 -7.00 10.50
CA CYS A 122 -1.36 -6.64 9.37
C CYS A 122 -1.73 -5.26 8.81
N LEU A 123 -0.70 -4.47 8.52
CA LEU A 123 -0.77 -3.30 7.66
C LEU A 123 -0.15 -3.68 6.30
N VAL A 124 -1.00 -3.74 5.28
CA VAL A 124 -0.57 -3.78 3.88
C VAL A 124 -0.48 -2.33 3.41
N TYR A 125 0.68 -1.91 2.94
CA TYR A 125 0.91 -0.53 2.51
C TYR A 125 1.58 -0.53 1.15
N ASP A 126 1.35 0.53 0.38
CA ASP A 126 2.02 0.70 -0.91
C ASP A 126 3.54 0.80 -0.73
N SER A 127 4.33 0.09 -1.54
CA SER A 127 5.79 0.03 -1.38
C SER A 127 6.47 1.39 -1.54
N VAL A 128 5.84 2.36 -2.22
CA VAL A 128 6.37 3.73 -2.34
C VAL A 128 6.25 4.55 -1.04
N LEU A 129 5.63 3.98 -0.01
CA LEU A 129 5.42 4.61 1.30
C LEU A 129 6.28 3.91 2.38
N PRO A 130 7.60 4.15 2.40
CA PRO A 130 8.52 3.40 3.28
C PRO A 130 8.18 3.56 4.77
N TRP A 131 7.63 4.70 5.17
CA TRP A 131 7.16 4.96 6.53
C TRP A 131 6.06 4.00 7.01
N GLY A 132 5.35 3.31 6.11
CA GLY A 132 4.37 2.29 6.45
C GLY A 132 4.99 1.13 7.25
N HIS A 133 6.25 0.81 6.96
CA HIS A 133 7.00 -0.19 7.69
C HIS A 133 7.19 0.19 9.17
N ASP A 134 7.59 1.44 9.42
CA ASP A 134 7.84 1.94 10.78
C ASP A 134 6.54 2.02 11.59
N ILE A 135 5.42 2.37 10.96
CA ILE A 135 4.10 2.33 11.59
C ILE A 135 3.72 0.90 11.99
N ALA A 136 3.88 -0.08 11.09
CA ALA A 136 3.57 -1.47 11.42
C ALA A 136 4.40 -1.97 12.62
N ARG A 137 5.71 -1.65 12.61
CA ARG A 137 6.64 -1.97 13.69
C ARG A 137 6.22 -1.34 15.01
N LYS A 138 5.84 -0.06 15.00
CA LYS A 138 5.38 0.69 16.19
C LYS A 138 4.23 -0.01 16.92
N PHE A 139 3.30 -0.63 16.19
CA PHE A 139 2.15 -1.31 16.76
C PHE A 139 2.34 -2.83 16.95
N GLY A 140 3.52 -3.37 16.63
CA GLY A 140 3.79 -4.81 16.73
C GLY A 140 2.91 -5.66 15.80
N ILE A 141 2.49 -5.10 14.66
CA ILE A 141 1.71 -5.80 13.64
C ILE A 141 2.58 -6.12 12.42
N TYR A 142 2.17 -7.09 11.60
CA TYR A 142 2.89 -7.42 10.37
C TYR A 142 2.80 -6.26 9.38
N GLY A 143 3.95 -5.78 8.90
CA GLY A 143 4.02 -4.87 7.76
C GLY A 143 4.20 -5.65 6.46
N ALA A 144 3.37 -5.39 5.46
CA ALA A 144 3.44 -6.03 4.15
C ALA A 144 3.48 -4.96 3.03
N PRO A 145 4.66 -4.68 2.45
CA PRO A 145 4.75 -3.79 1.30
C PRO A 145 4.07 -4.43 0.07
N TYR A 146 3.21 -3.67 -0.59
CA TYR A 146 2.50 -4.08 -1.80
C TYR A 146 3.05 -3.31 -3.00
N PHE A 147 3.66 -4.02 -3.94
CA PHE A 147 4.27 -3.46 -5.13
C PHE A 147 3.24 -3.35 -6.26
N THR A 148 2.82 -2.12 -6.58
CA THR A 148 1.85 -1.82 -7.65
C THR A 148 2.52 -1.53 -8.99
N GLN A 149 3.81 -1.18 -8.97
CA GLN A 149 4.63 -0.88 -10.16
C GLN A 149 5.25 -2.16 -10.74
N SER A 150 5.76 -2.07 -11.98
CA SER A 150 6.43 -3.21 -12.61
C SER A 150 7.66 -3.67 -11.80
N CYS A 151 7.99 -4.96 -11.89
CA CYS A 151 9.17 -5.50 -11.22
C CYS A 151 10.46 -4.78 -11.66
N LEU A 152 10.55 -4.40 -12.94
CA LEU A 152 11.69 -3.69 -13.49
C LEU A 152 11.84 -2.29 -12.86
N VAL A 153 10.74 -1.55 -12.68
CA VAL A 153 10.76 -0.24 -12.01
C VAL A 153 11.26 -0.35 -10.58
N ASN A 154 10.76 -1.34 -9.84
CA ASN A 154 11.22 -1.58 -8.47
C ASN A 154 12.68 -2.03 -8.39
N LEU A 155 13.13 -2.83 -9.37
CA LEU A 155 14.54 -3.21 -9.49
C LEU A 155 15.42 -1.99 -9.75
N MET A 156 15.00 -1.06 -10.61
CA MET A 156 15.73 0.19 -10.83
C MET A 156 15.84 1.02 -9.55
N TYR A 157 14.75 1.20 -8.81
CA TYR A 157 14.81 1.90 -7.51
C TYR A 157 15.73 1.19 -6.51
N TYR A 158 15.72 -0.14 -6.49
CA TYR A 158 16.62 -0.93 -5.67
C TYR A 158 18.09 -0.68 -6.03
N GLN A 159 18.43 -0.72 -7.32
CA GLN A 159 19.79 -0.45 -7.80
C GLN A 159 20.25 0.98 -7.45
N VAL A 160 19.34 1.97 -7.57
CA VAL A 160 19.63 3.36 -7.17
C VAL A 160 19.87 3.46 -5.67
N HIS A 161 18.99 2.88 -4.86
CA HIS A 161 19.11 2.90 -3.40
C HIS A 161 20.41 2.23 -2.91
N HIS A 162 20.87 1.18 -3.60
CA HIS A 162 22.12 0.50 -3.28
C HIS A 162 23.36 1.13 -3.93
N GLY A 163 23.22 2.26 -4.64
CA GLY A 163 24.33 2.98 -5.26
C GLY A 163 24.94 2.26 -6.47
N VAL A 164 24.27 1.24 -7.01
CA VAL A 164 24.69 0.55 -8.24
C VAL A 164 24.35 1.38 -9.47
N LEU A 165 23.21 2.08 -9.43
CA LEU A 165 22.79 3.02 -10.46
C LEU A 165 22.78 4.44 -9.89
N SER A 166 23.50 5.37 -10.51
CA SER A 166 23.48 6.77 -10.09
C SER A 166 22.25 7.48 -10.64
N ALA A 167 21.52 8.19 -9.78
CA ALA A 167 20.42 9.06 -10.18
C ALA A 167 20.77 10.54 -9.89
N PRO A 168 20.41 11.49 -10.79
CA PRO A 168 19.67 11.27 -12.02
C PRO A 168 20.53 10.62 -13.11
N ILE A 169 19.92 9.81 -13.97
CA ILE A 169 20.59 9.26 -15.16
C ILE A 169 20.64 10.34 -16.23
N GLU A 170 21.84 10.68 -16.69
CA GLU A 170 22.07 11.66 -17.77
C GLU A 170 21.65 11.06 -19.13
N GLU A 171 21.15 11.89 -20.05
CA GLU A 171 20.41 11.46 -21.26
C GLU A 171 21.17 10.47 -22.16
N GLU A 172 22.49 10.59 -22.24
CA GLU A 172 23.36 9.76 -23.08
C GLU A 172 23.84 8.47 -22.37
N THR A 173 23.39 8.24 -21.13
CA THR A 173 23.80 7.07 -20.35
C THR A 173 22.99 5.85 -20.76
N SER A 174 23.69 4.78 -21.12
CA SER A 174 23.12 3.44 -21.24
C SER A 174 23.63 2.56 -20.10
N PHE A 175 22.77 1.69 -19.58
CA PHE A 175 23.12 0.79 -18.50
C PHE A 175 22.43 -0.56 -18.68
N GLY A 176 23.12 -1.62 -18.26
CA GLY A 176 22.59 -2.98 -18.24
C GLY A 176 22.19 -3.37 -16.83
N VAL A 177 21.02 -3.97 -16.70
CA VAL A 177 20.64 -4.71 -15.50
C VAL A 177 20.74 -6.19 -15.83
N ASP A 178 21.34 -6.99 -14.95
CA ASP A 178 21.52 -8.42 -15.19
C ASP A 178 20.18 -9.09 -15.54
N GLY A 179 20.15 -9.87 -16.62
CA GLY A 179 18.94 -10.49 -17.16
C GLY A 179 17.99 -9.57 -17.93
N MET A 180 18.35 -8.32 -18.22
CA MET A 180 17.54 -7.35 -18.98
C MET A 180 18.28 -6.80 -20.22
N PRO A 181 17.55 -6.31 -21.24
CA PRO A 181 18.15 -5.53 -22.31
C PRO A 181 18.87 -4.29 -21.78
N VAL A 182 19.83 -3.78 -22.56
CA VAL A 182 20.43 -2.46 -22.29
C VAL A 182 19.33 -1.41 -22.36
N MET A 183 19.29 -0.54 -21.35
CA MET A 183 18.33 0.56 -21.23
C MET A 183 19.05 1.90 -21.35
N GLU A 184 18.32 2.91 -21.80
CA GLU A 184 18.77 4.30 -21.89
C GLU A 184 18.04 5.18 -20.87
N ALA A 185 18.49 6.42 -20.70
CA ALA A 185 17.86 7.38 -19.78
C ALA A 185 16.36 7.61 -20.06
N ARG A 186 15.90 7.46 -21.30
CA ARG A 186 14.47 7.56 -21.67
C ARG A 186 13.61 6.39 -21.20
N ASP A 187 14.24 5.26 -20.90
CA ASP A 187 13.54 4.04 -20.48
C ASP A 187 13.30 4.00 -18.96
N VAL A 188 13.88 4.94 -18.20
CA VAL A 188 13.77 4.96 -16.74
C VAL A 188 12.60 5.78 -16.23
N PRO A 189 12.07 5.46 -15.03
CA PRO A 189 11.05 6.27 -14.38
C PRO A 189 11.51 7.71 -14.21
N SER A 190 10.57 8.65 -14.28
CA SER A 190 10.82 10.09 -14.12
C SER A 190 11.46 10.47 -12.78
N PHE A 191 11.36 9.63 -11.75
CA PHE A 191 12.02 9.83 -10.46
C PHE A 191 13.51 9.45 -10.46
N VAL A 192 13.98 8.76 -11.50
CA VAL A 192 15.37 8.30 -11.69
C VAL A 192 16.04 9.01 -12.86
N GLY A 193 15.29 9.36 -13.90
CA GLY A 193 15.79 10.13 -15.04
C GLY A 193 15.79 11.64 -14.79
N LYS A 194 16.67 12.36 -15.48
CA LYS A 194 16.67 13.84 -15.54
C LYS A 194 15.71 14.37 -16.60
N ILE A 195 14.56 13.71 -16.81
CA ILE A 195 13.62 14.19 -17.83
C ILE A 195 12.87 15.36 -17.22
N GLY A 196 13.22 16.57 -17.66
CA GLY A 196 12.65 17.82 -17.18
C GLY A 196 11.12 17.77 -17.14
N LEU A 197 10.55 18.22 -16.02
CA LEU A 197 9.21 18.80 -16.00
C LEU A 197 9.29 20.24 -16.48
#